data_AF-A0A1M5K2L8-F1
#
_entry.id   AF-A0A1M5K2L8-F1
#
_cell.length_a   1.000
_cell.length_b   1.000
_cell.length_c   1.000
_cell.angle_alpha   90.00
_cell.angle_beta   90.00
_cell.angle_gamma   90.00
#
_symmetry.space_group_name_H-M   'P 1'
#
loop_
_entity.id
_entity.type
_entity.pdbx_description
1 polymer ?
#
loop_
_entity_poly.entity_id
_entity_poly.type
_entity_poly.pdbx_seq_one_letter_code
_entity_poly.pdbx_strand_id
1 'polypeptide(L)' 'MNKNQIYSIAIGSAMGSSIGTTIGAVTGNIAMSLIYGSIIGTIIGVVIAMVVFKNSED' A
#
# COMPACT_ATOMS: atom_id res chain seq x y z
N MET A 1 -7.66 -11.71 -10.63
CA MET A 1 -6.81 -10.52 -10.41
C MET A 1 -5.76 -10.48 -11.51
N ASN A 2 -5.76 -9.44 -12.33
CA ASN A 2 -4.74 -9.25 -13.35
C ASN A 2 -3.39 -8.88 -12.69
N LYS A 3 -2.25 -9.12 -13.37
CA LYS A 3 -0.90 -8.69 -12.99
C LYS A 3 -0.87 -7.23 -12.54
N ASN A 4 -1.59 -6.34 -13.23
CA ASN A 4 -1.67 -4.92 -12.86
C ASN A 4 -2.31 -4.70 -11.48
N GLN A 5 -3.34 -5.47 -11.14
CA GLN A 5 -3.97 -5.42 -9.82
C GLN A 5 -3.02 -5.94 -8.74
N ILE A 6 -2.33 -7.05 -9.00
CA ILE A 6 -1.32 -7.60 -8.07
C ILE A 6 -0.21 -6.58 -7.84
N TYR A 7 0.33 -5.97 -8.91
CA TYR A 7 1.38 -4.97 -8.79
C TYR A 7 0.91 -3.72 -8.05
N SER A 8 -0.32 -3.23 -8.31
CA SER A 8 -0.84 -2.06 -7.61
C SER A 8 -0.96 -2.28 -6.10
N ILE A 9 -1.41 -3.47 -5.66
CA ILE A 9 -1.51 -3.80 -4.24
C ILE A 9 -0.11 -4.00 -3.64
N ALA A 10 0.80 -4.68 -4.34
CA ALA A 10 2.16 -4.88 -3.89
C ALA A 10 2.93 -3.56 -3.73
N ILE A 11 2.82 -2.67 -4.71
CA ILE A 11 3.43 -1.33 -4.67
C ILE A 11 2.81 -0.50 -3.55
N GLY A 12 1.48 -0.50 -3.42
CA GLY A 12 0.79 0.21 -2.35
C GLY A 12 1.24 -0.23 -0.96
N SER A 13 1.32 -1.54 -0.72
CA SER A 13 1.80 -2.12 0.54
C SER A 13 3.26 -1.79 0.82
N ALA A 14 4.15 -1.90 -0.18
CA ALA A 14 5.57 -1.58 -0.05
C ALA A 14 5.78 -0.09 0.26
N MET A 15 5.09 0.80 -0.47
CA MET A 15 5.14 2.24 -0.23
C MET A 15 4.61 2.59 1.16
N GLY A 16 3.45 2.04 1.54
CA GLY A 16 2.86 2.29 2.85
C GLY A 16 3.77 1.86 3.99
N SER A 17 4.40 0.69 3.89
CA SER A 17 5.35 0.20 4.89
C SER A 17 6.58 1.08 4.97
N SER A 18 7.13 1.52 3.83
CA SER A 18 8.30 2.42 3.80
C SER A 18 8.00 3.79 4.39
N ILE A 19 6.83 4.36 4.11
CA ILE A 19 6.44 5.65 4.70
C ILE A 19 6.17 5.48 6.19
N GLY A 20 5.48 4.40 6.58
CA GLY A 20 5.19 4.07 7.97
C GLY A 20 6.46 3.91 8.83
N THR A 21 7.50 3.25 8.30
CA THR A 21 8.79 3.15 9.01
C THR A 21 9.50 4.49 9.13
N THR A 22 9.49 5.32 8.08
CA THR A 22 10.07 6.67 8.14
C THR A 22 9.38 7.53 9.20
N ILE A 23 8.04 7.55 9.21
CA ILE A 23 7.27 8.30 10.23
C ILE A 23 7.54 7.74 11.63
N GLY A 24 7.58 6.42 11.76
CA GLY A 24 7.90 5.75 13.01
C GLY A 24 9.29 6.10 13.54
N ALA A 25 10.27 6.29 12.66
CA ALA A 25 11.63 6.64 13.03
C ALA A 25 11.73 8.06 13.56
N VAL A 26 10.93 8.97 13.01
CA VAL A 26 10.86 10.37 13.47
C VAL A 26 10.06 10.50 14.78
N THR A 27 9.00 9.70 14.95
CA THR A 27 8.09 9.77 16.11
C THR A 27 8.51 8.90 17.29
N GLY A 28 9.53 8.05 17.12
CA GLY A 28 10.00 7.11 18.14
C GLY A 28 9.11 5.87 18.32
N ASN A 29 8.14 5.63 17.43
CA ASN A 29 7.25 4.46 17.47
C ASN A 29 7.17 3.77 16.10
N ILE A 30 8.22 3.01 15.77
CA ILE A 30 8.38 2.27 14.51
C ILE A 30 7.27 1.24 14.31
N ALA A 31 7.04 0.40 15.31
CA ALA A 31 6.14 -0.75 15.18
C ALA A 31 4.71 -0.30 14.86
N MET A 32 4.20 0.68 15.60
CA MET A 32 2.84 1.18 15.40
C MET A 32 2.70 1.93 14.07
N SER A 33 3.68 2.77 13.72
CA SER A 33 3.64 3.54 12.47
C SER A 33 3.79 2.67 11.23
N LEU A 34 4.58 1.59 11.30
CA LEU A 34 4.66 0.59 10.24
C LEU A 34 3.30 -0.07 10.02
N ILE A 35 2.61 -0.51 11.09
CA ILE A 35 1.30 -1.15 10.96
C ILE A 35 0.30 -0.21 10.28
N TYR A 36 0.22 1.04 10.73
CA TYR A 36 -0.67 2.03 10.10
C TYR A 36 -0.28 2.33 8.65
N GLY A 37 1.01 2.52 8.38
CA GLY A 37 1.52 2.77 7.03
C GLY A 37 1.20 1.63 6.08
N SER A 38 1.46 0.39 6.47
CA SER A 38 1.17 -0.81 5.68
C SER A 38 -0.32 -0.97 5.40
N ILE A 39 -1.19 -0.73 6.41
CA ILE A 39 -2.65 -0.79 6.23
C ILE A 39 -3.11 0.27 5.23
N ILE A 40 -2.70 1.54 5.42
CA ILE A 40 -3.09 2.65 4.55
C ILE A 40 -2.59 2.41 3.13
N GLY A 41 -1.32 2.03 2.96
CA GLY A 41 -0.75 1.75 1.64
C GLY A 41 -1.43 0.59 0.93
N THR A 42 -1.77 -0.48 1.66
CA THR A 42 -2.54 -1.60 1.11
C THR A 42 -3.94 -1.17 0.67
N ILE A 43 -4.64 -0.37 1.48
CA ILE A 43 -5.97 0.17 1.12
C ILE A 43 -5.87 1.01 -0.16
N ILE A 44 -4.89 1.91 -0.25
CA ILE A 44 -4.66 2.72 -1.45
C ILE A 44 -4.41 1.82 -2.67
N GLY A 45 -3.53 0.82 -2.53
CA GLY A 45 -3.24 -0.14 -3.59
C GLY A 45 -4.48 -0.92 -4.05
N VAL A 46 -5.32 -1.38 -3.11
CA VAL A 46 -6.58 -2.07 -3.40
C VAL A 46 -7.59 -1.15 -4.09
N VAL A 47 -7.74 0.10 -3.62
CA VAL A 47 -8.63 1.09 -4.26
C VAL A 47 -8.19 1.34 -5.70
N ILE A 48 -6.90 1.53 -5.96
CA ILE A 48 -6.38 1.69 -7.32
C ILE A 48 -6.61 0.42 -8.15
N ALA A 49 -6.37 -0.77 -7.59
CA ALA A 49 -6.63 -2.05 -8.25
C ALA A 49 -8.09 -2.20 -8.70
N MET A 50 -9.04 -1.74 -7.88
CA MET A 50 -10.47 -1.89 -8.10
C MET A 50 -11.12 -0.74 -8.86
N VAL A 51 -10.53 0.46 -8.85
CA VAL A 51 -11.07 1.64 -9.57
C VAL A 51 -10.44 1.76 -10.95
N VAL A 52 -9.11 1.60 -11.05
CA VAL A 52 -8.36 1.84 -12.29
C VAL A 52 -8.23 0.57 -13.12
N PHE A 53 -7.87 -0.55 -12.49
CA PHE A 53 -7.55 -1.80 -13.19
C PHE A 53 -8.71 -2.80 -13.26
N LYS A 54 -9.92 -2.39 -12.84
CA LYS A 54 -11.11 -3.26 -12.85
C LYS A 54 -11.58 -3.65 -14.25
N ASN A 55 -11.29 -2.85 -15.27
CA ASN A 55 -11.65 -3.13 -16.66
C ASN A 55 -10.46 -3.54 -17.53
N SER A 56 -9.29 -3.80 -16.95
CA SER A 56 -8.11 -4.24 -17.72
C SER A 56 -8.18 -5.75 -18.04
N GLU A 57 -9.34 -6.23 -18.49
CA GLU A 57 -9.58 -7.59 -18.99
C GLU A 57 -9.51 -7.67 -20.53
N ASP A 58 -8.85 -6.70 -21.17
CA ASP A 58 -8.47 -6.77 -22.60
C ASP A 58 -7.26 -7.68 -22.81
#